data_AF-A0A2G9UDT1-F1
#
_entry.id   AF-A0A2G9UDT1-F1
#
_cell.length_a   1.000
_cell.length_b   1.000
_cell.length_c   1.000
_cell.angle_alpha   90.00
_cell.angle_beta   90.00
_cell.angle_gamma   90.00
#
_symmetry.space_group_name_H-M   'P 1'
#
loop_
_entity.id
_entity.type
_entity.pdbx_description
1 polymer ?
#
loop_
_entity_poly.entity_id
_entity_poly.type
_entity_poly.pdbx_seq_one_letter_code
_entity_poly.pdbx_strand_id
1 'polypeptide(L)'
;MELNELQKRTGVSRVFLATDAPEAEVDQLAQLVTVPVLRFHDAELLDGAVAIVDQWICAHARAFIGTHVSTFSYRIQEDREILGFAPNTTFSRFCPDDVVDCEQPAKWTIVYE
;
A
#
# COMPACT_ATOMS: atom_id res chain seq x y z
N MET A 1 8.82 -2.27 13.56
CA MET A 1 7.82 -1.66 12.66
C MET A 1 7.77 -2.44 11.36
N GLU A 2 6.58 -2.89 10.97
CA GLU A 2 6.35 -3.78 9.81
C GLU A 2 6.88 -3.20 8.48
N LEU A 3 6.73 -1.89 8.26
CA LEU A 3 7.25 -1.20 7.07
C LEU A 3 8.77 -1.34 6.90
N ASN A 4 9.55 -1.21 7.97
CA ASN A 4 11.01 -1.33 7.91
C ASN A 4 11.43 -2.78 7.62
N GLU A 5 10.71 -3.77 8.13
CA GLU A 5 10.99 -5.18 7.84
C GLU A 5 10.61 -5.54 6.40
N LEU A 6 9.48 -5.04 5.89
CA LEU A 6 9.10 -5.20 4.49
C LEU A 6 10.13 -4.53 3.56
N GLN A 7 10.61 -3.34 3.92
CA GLN A 7 11.64 -2.62 3.19
C GLN A 7 12.94 -3.44 3.08
N LYS A 8 13.44 -3.99 4.19
CA LYS A 8 14.62 -4.85 4.20
C LYS A 8 14.44 -6.09 3.34
N ARG A 9 13.30 -6.78 3.48
CA ARG A 9 12.99 -8.02 2.74
C ARG A 9 12.89 -7.80 1.23
N THR A 10 12.41 -6.63 0.80
CA THR A 10 12.17 -6.32 -0.63
C THR A 10 13.31 -5.51 -1.28
N GLY A 11 14.24 -5.00 -0.47
CA GLY A 11 15.39 -4.20 -0.93
C GLY A 11 14.97 -2.89 -1.60
N VAL A 12 13.83 -2.32 -1.24
CA VAL A 12 13.37 -1.04 -1.78
C VAL A 12 14.05 0.12 -1.08
N SER A 13 14.28 1.22 -1.81
CA SER A 13 14.97 2.42 -1.30
C SER A 13 14.03 3.57 -0.94
N ARG A 14 12.72 3.42 -1.19
CA ARG A 14 11.68 4.43 -0.96
C ARG A 14 10.36 3.74 -0.64
N VAL A 15 9.49 4.44 0.08
CA VAL A 15 8.10 4.03 0.36
C VAL A 15 7.18 5.08 -0.23
N PHE A 16 6.15 4.65 -0.96
CA PHE A 16 5.04 5.52 -1.35
C PHE A 16 3.87 5.30 -0.40
N LEU A 17 3.26 6.39 0.08
CA LEU A 17 2.19 6.36 1.08
C LEU A 17 0.91 7.00 0.52
N ALA A 18 -0.08 6.15 0.24
CA ALA A 18 -1.46 6.56 -0.01
C ALA A 18 -2.23 6.55 1.31
N THR A 19 -2.66 7.71 1.80
CA THR A 19 -3.34 7.84 3.10
C THR A 19 -4.24 9.06 3.16
N ASP A 20 -5.37 8.92 3.85
CA ASP A 20 -6.31 9.96 4.26
C ASP A 20 -5.93 10.60 5.62
N ALA A 21 -4.84 10.14 6.25
CA ALA A 21 -4.36 10.67 7.51
C ALA A 21 -3.91 12.13 7.40
N PRO A 22 -4.08 12.94 8.48
CA PRO A 22 -3.61 14.31 8.53
C PRO A 22 -2.08 14.39 8.48
N GLU A 23 -1.56 15.53 8.03
CA GLU A 23 -0.12 15.73 7.83
C GLU A 23 0.71 15.47 9.08
N ALA A 24 0.20 15.81 10.27
CA ALA A 24 0.88 15.54 11.54
C ALA A 24 1.12 14.04 11.80
N GLU A 25 0.18 13.17 11.42
CA GLU A 25 0.35 11.71 11.57
C GLU A 25 1.33 11.16 10.53
N VAL A 26 1.31 11.72 9.32
CA VAL A 26 2.26 11.37 8.26
C VAL A 26 3.68 11.76 8.63
N ASP A 27 3.89 12.94 9.21
CA ASP A 27 5.21 13.39 9.67
C ASP A 27 5.75 12.50 10.78
N GLN A 28 4.89 12.09 11.72
CA GLN A 28 5.25 11.13 12.76
C GLN A 28 5.67 9.79 12.15
N LEU A 29 4.89 9.27 11.20
CA LEU A 29 5.23 8.02 10.50
C LEU A 29 6.55 8.14 9.74
N ALA A 30 6.77 9.25 9.03
CA ALA A 30 7.98 9.48 8.24
C ALA A 30 9.26 9.49 9.10
N GLN A 31 9.17 9.91 10.37
CA GLN A 31 10.29 9.85 11.31
C GLN A 31 10.63 8.41 11.77
N LEU A 32 9.68 7.47 11.67
CA LEU A 32 9.86 6.08 12.07
C LEU A 32 10.35 5.19 10.92
N VAL A 33 10.13 5.59 9.67
CA VAL A 33 10.51 4.85 8.45
C VAL A 33 11.97 5.14 8.08
N THR A 34 12.77 4.10 7.81
CA THR A 34 14.21 4.25 7.54
C THR A 34 14.54 4.75 6.13
N VAL A 35 13.56 4.81 5.24
CA VAL A 35 13.71 5.25 3.85
C VAL A 35 12.76 6.41 3.57
N PRO A 36 13.03 7.23 2.54
CA PRO A 36 12.14 8.34 2.18
C PRO A 36 10.70 7.88 1.95
N VAL A 37 9.76 8.54 2.63
CA VAL A 37 8.33 8.41 2.41
C VAL A 37 7.90 9.47 1.40
N LEU A 38 7.27 9.04 0.32
CA LEU A 38 6.78 9.89 -0.77
C LEU A 38 5.26 9.88 -0.79
N ARG A 39 4.67 11.02 -1.14
CA ARG A 39 3.22 11.18 -1.36
C ARG A 39 2.99 11.94 -2.65
N PHE A 40 1.87 11.67 -3.29
CA PHE A 40 1.37 12.48 -4.38
C PHE A 40 0.49 13.60 -3.80
N HIS A 41 0.68 14.81 -4.30
CA HIS A 41 -0.16 15.96 -3.95
C HIS A 41 -0.28 16.85 -5.18
N ASP A 42 -1.52 17.21 -5.52
CA ASP A 42 -1.84 18.12 -6.61
C ASP A 42 -3.05 18.95 -6.20
N ALA A 43 -2.87 20.28 -6.19
CA ALA A 43 -3.90 21.21 -5.76
C ALA A 43 -4.95 21.52 -6.84
N GLU A 44 -4.70 21.14 -8.09
CA GLU A 44 -5.61 21.35 -9.21
C GLU A 44 -6.57 20.16 -9.40
N LEU A 45 -6.21 18.99 -8.88
CA LEU A 45 -7.01 17.78 -8.98
C LEU A 45 -8.06 17.69 -7.86
N LEU A 46 -9.21 17.11 -8.21
CA LEU A 46 -10.22 16.73 -7.22
C LEU A 46 -9.71 15.55 -6.38
N ASP A 47 -10.17 15.45 -5.12
CA ASP A 47 -9.77 14.38 -4.19
C ASP A 47 -9.89 12.97 -4.78
N GLY A 48 -10.96 12.72 -5.55
CA GLY A 48 -11.15 11.44 -6.23
C GLY A 48 -10.10 11.16 -7.30
N ALA A 49 -9.64 12.18 -8.02
CA ALA A 49 -8.57 12.03 -9.01
C ALA A 49 -7.22 11.77 -8.33
N VAL A 50 -6.93 12.46 -7.22
CA VAL A 50 -5.75 12.18 -6.38
C VAL A 50 -5.78 10.73 -5.89
N ALA A 51 -6.93 10.26 -5.41
CA ALA A 51 -7.12 8.89 -4.96
C ALA A 51 -6.84 7.84 -6.05
N ILE A 52 -7.22 8.10 -7.31
CA ILE A 52 -6.90 7.21 -8.43
C ILE A 52 -5.39 7.22 -8.74
N VAL A 53 -4.74 8.38 -8.70
CA VAL A 53 -3.28 8.46 -8.88
C VAL A 53 -2.55 7.68 -7.79
N ASP A 54 -3.00 7.80 -6.54
CA ASP A 54 -2.46 7.04 -5.42
C ASP A 54 -2.61 5.52 -5.64
N GLN A 55 -3.80 5.06 -6.05
CA GLN A 55 -4.04 3.65 -6.37
C GLN A 55 -3.09 3.17 -7.47
N TRP A 56 -2.96 3.95 -8.54
CA TRP A 56 -2.11 3.60 -9.67
C TRP A 56 -0.63 3.49 -9.29
N ILE A 57 -0.12 4.43 -8.47
CA ILE A 57 1.26 4.38 -7.98
C ILE A 57 1.44 3.15 -7.07
N CYS A 58 0.51 2.90 -6.15
CA CYS A 58 0.53 1.71 -5.29
C CYS A 58 0.50 0.40 -6.10
N ALA A 59 -0.28 0.34 -7.18
CA ALA A 59 -0.39 -0.83 -8.04
C ALA A 59 0.95 -1.17 -8.74
N HIS A 60 1.80 -0.19 -9.02
CA HIS A 60 3.10 -0.40 -9.67
C HIS A 60 4.26 -0.70 -8.71
N ALA A 61 4.01 -0.71 -7.40
CA ALA A 61 5.06 -0.96 -6.42
C ALA A 61 5.63 -2.40 -6.51
N ARG A 62 6.90 -2.57 -6.13
CA ARG A 62 7.52 -3.92 -6.03
C ARG A 62 6.77 -4.82 -5.05
N ALA A 63 6.31 -4.25 -3.95
CA ALA A 63 5.47 -4.91 -2.97
C ALA A 63 4.42 -3.93 -2.47
N PHE A 64 3.22 -4.43 -2.23
CA PHE A 64 2.09 -3.67 -1.71
C PHE A 64 1.62 -4.27 -0.38
N ILE A 65 1.29 -3.40 0.56
CA ILE A 65 0.64 -3.73 1.83
C ILE A 65 -0.48 -2.73 2.07
N GLY A 66 -1.68 -3.23 2.32
CA GLY A 66 -2.88 -2.43 2.48
C GLY A 66 -3.45 -2.45 3.90
N THR A 67 -4.59 -1.79 4.06
CA THR A 67 -5.34 -1.72 5.32
C THR A 67 -6.45 -2.76 5.34
N HIS A 68 -6.74 -3.32 6.52
CA HIS A 68 -7.80 -4.31 6.70
C HIS A 68 -9.18 -3.79 6.26
N VAL A 69 -9.88 -4.55 5.41
CA VAL A 69 -11.25 -4.26 4.93
C VAL A 69 -11.41 -2.92 4.21
N SER A 70 -10.30 -2.36 3.69
CA SER A 70 -10.35 -1.14 2.89
C SER A 70 -10.69 -1.47 1.43
N THR A 71 -11.82 -0.95 0.93
CA THR A 71 -12.21 -1.06 -0.48
C THR A 71 -11.19 -0.39 -1.40
N PHE A 72 -10.52 0.67 -0.93
CA PHE A 72 -9.39 1.30 -1.60
C PHE A 72 -8.23 0.31 -1.80
N SER A 73 -7.89 -0.47 -0.77
CA SER A 73 -6.86 -1.51 -0.88
C SER A 73 -7.27 -2.65 -1.81
N TYR A 74 -8.56 -3.03 -1.83
CA TYR A 74 -9.05 -4.08 -2.74
C TYR A 74 -8.92 -3.69 -4.21
N ARG A 75 -9.21 -2.43 -4.57
CA ARG A 75 -9.01 -1.95 -5.94
C ARG A 75 -7.54 -2.04 -6.38
N ILE A 76 -6.60 -1.67 -5.50
CA ILE A 76 -5.16 -1.82 -5.79
C ILE A 76 -4.78 -3.29 -5.96
N GLN A 77 -5.31 -4.19 -5.14
CA GLN A 77 -5.04 -5.63 -5.28
C GLN A 77 -5.52 -6.16 -6.63
N GLU A 78 -6.71 -5.74 -7.07
CA GLU A 78 -7.26 -6.11 -8.37
C GLU A 78 -6.45 -5.52 -9.53
N ASP A 79 -6.04 -4.25 -9.46
CA ASP A 79 -5.16 -3.64 -10.46
C ASP A 79 -3.82 -4.38 -10.57
N ARG A 80 -3.26 -4.83 -9.43
CA ARG A 80 -2.04 -5.63 -9.39
C ARG A 80 -2.21 -7.01 -10.01
N GLU A 81 -3.37 -7.64 -9.82
CA GLU A 81 -3.70 -8.90 -10.49
C GLU A 81 -3.80 -8.71 -12.01
N ILE A 82 -4.45 -7.63 -12.45
CA ILE A 82 -4.53 -7.27 -13.89
C ILE A 82 -3.13 -7.02 -14.48
N LEU A 83 -2.24 -6.36 -13.74
CA LEU A 83 -0.85 -6.12 -14.13
C LEU A 83 0.05 -7.36 -14.03
N GLY A 84 -0.44 -8.47 -13.47
CA GLY A 84 0.30 -9.73 -13.37
C GLY A 84 1.34 -9.81 -12.26
N PHE A 85 1.19 -9.01 -11.19
CA PHE A 85 2.06 -9.12 -10.01
C PHE A 85 1.80 -10.41 -9.23
N ALA A 86 2.84 -10.96 -8.60
CA ALA A 86 2.72 -12.19 -7.84
C ALA A 86 1.84 -11.99 -6.58
N PRO A 87 0.96 -12.96 -6.22
CA PRO A 87 0.04 -12.83 -5.09
C PRO A 87 0.71 -12.53 -3.74
N ASN A 88 1.94 -13.01 -3.52
CA ASN A 88 2.72 -12.75 -2.30
C ASN A 88 3.19 -11.28 -2.16
N THR A 89 3.16 -10.51 -3.25
CA THR A 89 3.46 -9.08 -3.27
C THR A 89 2.21 -8.21 -3.34
N THR A 90 1.04 -8.82 -3.42
CA THR A 90 -0.26 -8.15 -3.67
C THR A 90 -1.18 -8.27 -2.46
N PHE A 91 -1.42 -9.49 -1.97
CA PHE A 91 -2.37 -9.73 -0.87
C PHE A 91 -1.67 -9.70 0.49
N SER A 92 -1.19 -8.51 0.90
CA SER A 92 -0.64 -8.27 2.23
C SER A 92 -1.45 -7.19 2.96
N ARG A 93 -1.65 -7.34 4.27
CA ARG A 93 -2.22 -6.29 5.13
C ARG A 93 -1.37 -6.03 6.36
N PHE A 94 -1.46 -4.81 6.89
CA PHE A 94 -0.95 -4.51 8.23
C PHE A 94 -1.73 -5.30 9.28
N CYS A 95 -1.00 -5.90 10.23
CA CYS A 95 -1.59 -6.49 11.41
C CYS A 95 -1.64 -5.47 12.57
N PRO A 96 -2.63 -5.58 13.47
CA PRO A 96 -2.63 -4.82 14.72
C PRO A 96 -1.38 -5.13 15.56
N ASP A 97 -0.90 -4.17 16.34
CA ASP A 97 0.34 -4.30 17.13
C ASP A 97 0.36 -5.52 18.07
N ASP A 98 -0.80 -5.88 18.63
CA ASP A 98 -0.94 -7.00 19.56
C ASP A 98 -1.10 -8.38 18.87
N VAL A 99 -1.12 -8.42 17.53
CA VAL A 99 -1.42 -9.64 16.75
C VAL A 99 -0.37 -9.86 15.67
N VAL A 100 0.52 -10.85 15.89
CA VAL A 100 1.63 -11.13 14.98
C VAL A 100 1.20 -11.86 13.69
N ASP A 101 0.21 -12.75 13.79
CA ASP A 101 -0.30 -13.55 12.66
C ASP A 101 -1.81 -13.29 12.47
N CYS A 102 -2.13 -12.12 11.92
CA CYS A 102 -3.51 -11.78 11.60
C CYS A 102 -3.96 -12.39 10.25
N GLU A 103 -5.26 -12.67 10.12
CA GLU A 103 -5.86 -13.26 8.92
C GLU A 103 -5.57 -12.43 7.66
N GLN A 104 -4.85 -12.95 6.67
CA GLN A 104 -4.51 -12.18 5.47
C GLN A 104 -5.71 -12.05 4.50
N PRO A 105 -5.72 -11.06 3.60
CA PRO A 105 -6.80 -10.88 2.63
C PRO A 105 -7.03 -12.14 1.80
N ALA A 106 -8.30 -12.40 1.47
CA ALA A 106 -8.65 -13.49 0.56
C ALA A 106 -7.97 -13.28 -0.81
N LYS A 107 -7.38 -14.34 -1.34
CA LYS A 107 -6.65 -14.32 -2.62
C LYS A 107 -7.63 -14.60 -3.76
N TRP A 108 -8.24 -13.54 -4.26
CA TRP A 108 -9.09 -13.60 -5.45
C TRP A 108 -8.23 -13.38 -6.69
N THR A 109 -7.76 -14.48 -7.29
CA THR A 109 -6.93 -14.39 -8.49
C THR A 109 -7.78 -14.12 -9.73
N ILE A 110 -7.25 -13.34 -10.66
CA ILE A 110 -7.92 -13.04 -11.93
C ILE A 110 -8.15 -14.33 -12.77
N VAL A 111 -9.30 -14.40 -13.44
CA VAL A 111 -9.69 -15.49 -14.35
C VAL A 111 -9.96 -14.89 -15.72
N TYR A 112 -9.37 -15.45 -16.77
CA TYR A 112 -9.46 -14.97 -18.16
C TYR A 112 -10.21 -15.94 -19.10
N GLU A 113 -10.73 -17.05 -18.57
CA GLU A 113 -11.48 -18.06 -19.33
C GLU A 113 -12.82 -17.55 -19.87
#